data_AF-A0A4Z0PZJ7-F1
#
_entry.id   AF-A0A4Z0PZJ7-F1
#
_cell.length_a   1.000
_cell.length_b   1.000
_cell.length_c   1.000
_cell.angle_alpha   90.00
_cell.angle_beta   90.00
_cell.angle_gamma   90.00
#
_symmetry.space_group_name_H-M   'P 1'
#
loop_
_entity.id
_entity.type
_entity.pdbx_description
1 polymer ?
#
loop_
_entity_poly.entity_id
_entity_poly.type
_entity_poly.pdbx_seq_one_letter_code
_entity_poly.pdbx_strand_id
1 'polypeptide(L)'
;MEQDQIDLSRKTKKTRMQTYTSVGIEPAVHGQLAKTSKLCKLTKSAYATAAVAYFTERGLNPVTDRTREAAIIQDRIDKRSDRLELLLNALGQRLEKQQTLLNDRLLGLLKNQESALFSYLTEQEENVYAPLIHELLLAGTEALIARKLTERIYLELTRQGLTLNSVTANQDEVRDTMVAKKKQNFVPILPNSKQVTSTANAPANELPTPTIAGPKDTY
;
A
#
# COMPACT_ATOMS: atom_id res chain seq x y z
N MET A 1 -7.38 -31.83 -95.07
CA MET A 1 -6.94 -30.42 -94.93
C MET A 1 -8.20 -29.59 -94.79
N GLU A 2 -8.87 -29.63 -93.64
CA GLU A 2 -8.52 -28.84 -92.44
C GLU A 2 -8.37 -27.35 -92.77
N GLN A 3 -9.35 -26.54 -92.39
CA GLN A 3 -9.14 -25.54 -91.35
C GLN A 3 -10.47 -24.97 -90.89
N ASP A 4 -10.82 -25.35 -89.66
CA ASP A 4 -11.84 -24.74 -88.83
C ASP A 4 -11.55 -23.26 -88.60
N GLN A 5 -12.56 -22.40 -88.74
CA GLN A 5 -12.59 -21.11 -88.07
C GLN A 5 -13.73 -21.07 -87.06
N ILE A 6 -13.31 -20.92 -85.82
CA ILE A 6 -14.06 -20.94 -84.58
C ILE A 6 -14.72 -19.57 -84.41
N ASP A 7 -16.04 -19.52 -84.54
CA ASP A 7 -16.84 -18.35 -84.20
C ASP A 7 -17.03 -18.26 -82.68
N LEU A 8 -16.11 -17.56 -82.01
CA LEU A 8 -16.21 -17.25 -80.57
C LEU A 8 -17.29 -16.18 -80.34
N SER A 9 -18.48 -16.67 -79.99
CA SER A 9 -19.58 -15.92 -79.38
C SER A 9 -19.10 -15.04 -78.22
N ARG A 10 -19.00 -13.73 -78.45
CA ARG A 10 -18.77 -12.70 -77.42
C ARG A 10 -19.98 -12.59 -76.51
N LYS A 11 -19.90 -13.18 -75.32
CA LYS A 11 -20.84 -12.91 -74.21
C LYS A 11 -20.79 -11.43 -73.82
N THR A 12 -21.83 -10.69 -74.19
CA THR A 12 -22.07 -9.32 -73.71
C THR A 12 -22.47 -9.36 -72.23
N LYS A 13 -21.56 -8.95 -71.34
CA LYS A 13 -21.90 -8.66 -69.94
C LYS A 13 -22.89 -7.50 -69.93
N LYS A 14 -24.15 -7.75 -69.58
CA LYS A 14 -25.14 -6.71 -69.26
C LYS A 14 -24.68 -5.97 -68.00
N THR A 15 -23.97 -4.87 -68.16
CA THR A 15 -23.67 -3.92 -67.10
C THR A 15 -25.00 -3.31 -66.66
N ARG A 16 -25.43 -3.65 -65.44
CA ARG A 16 -26.62 -3.08 -64.79
C ARG A 16 -26.39 -1.56 -64.73
N MET A 17 -27.11 -0.78 -65.54
CA MET A 17 -26.99 0.68 -65.52
C MET A 17 -27.45 1.17 -64.15
N GLN A 18 -26.49 1.54 -63.31
CA GLN A 18 -26.78 2.29 -62.09
C GLN A 18 -27.24 3.68 -62.54
N THR A 19 -28.47 4.04 -62.21
CA THR A 19 -29.00 5.39 -62.43
C THR A 19 -28.24 6.34 -61.52
N TYR A 20 -27.42 7.21 -62.11
CA TYR A 20 -26.73 8.27 -61.38
C TYR A 20 -27.58 9.54 -61.40
N THR A 21 -27.87 10.09 -60.22
CA THR A 21 -28.47 11.42 -60.10
C THR A 21 -27.35 12.46 -60.04
N SER A 22 -27.30 13.37 -61.01
CA SER A 22 -26.33 14.46 -61.02
C SER A 22 -26.81 15.60 -60.12
N VAL A 23 -25.96 16.04 -59.17
CA VAL A 23 -26.23 17.19 -58.31
C VAL A 23 -25.19 18.27 -58.60
N GLY A 24 -25.64 19.51 -58.81
CA GLY A 24 -24.75 20.67 -58.97
C GLY A 24 -24.12 21.04 -57.62
N ILE A 25 -22.80 21.23 -57.61
CA ILE A 25 -22.03 21.63 -56.42
C ILE A 25 -21.33 22.94 -56.71
N GLU A 26 -21.36 23.88 -55.76
CA GLU A 26 -20.67 25.15 -55.86
C GLU A 26 -19.13 24.96 -56.00
N PRO A 27 -18.42 25.75 -56.83
CA PRO A 27 -16.98 25.58 -57.06
C PRO A 27 -16.13 25.63 -55.80
N ALA A 28 -16.48 26.51 -54.83
CA ALA A 28 -15.78 26.63 -53.56
C ALA A 28 -15.88 25.34 -52.72
N VAL A 29 -17.07 24.76 -52.66
CA VAL A 29 -17.35 23.50 -51.93
C VAL A 29 -16.68 22.32 -52.62
N HIS A 30 -16.65 22.28 -53.95
CA HIS A 30 -15.92 21.24 -54.69
C HIS A 30 -14.41 21.27 -54.40
N GLY A 31 -13.82 22.47 -54.23
CA GLY A 31 -12.43 22.61 -53.82
C GLY A 31 -12.15 22.04 -52.42
N GLN A 32 -13.04 22.30 -51.45
CA GLN A 32 -12.95 21.74 -50.10
C GLN A 32 -13.14 20.22 -50.11
N LEU A 33 -14.14 19.73 -50.83
CA LEU A 33 -14.40 18.30 -51.04
C LEU A 33 -13.17 17.58 -51.60
N ALA A 34 -12.47 18.18 -52.56
CA ALA A 34 -11.25 17.60 -53.14
C ALA A 34 -10.10 17.51 -52.14
N LYS A 35 -10.00 18.46 -51.19
CA LYS A 35 -8.98 18.42 -50.12
C LYS A 35 -9.33 17.38 -49.07
N THR A 36 -10.57 17.37 -48.56
CA THR A 36 -11.00 16.47 -47.48
C THR A 36 -11.08 15.02 -47.94
N SER A 37 -11.54 14.76 -49.17
CA SER A 37 -11.55 13.40 -49.74
C SER A 37 -10.14 12.79 -49.82
N LYS A 38 -9.13 13.59 -50.20
CA LYS A 38 -7.72 13.16 -50.18
C LYS A 38 -7.22 12.84 -48.77
N LEU A 39 -7.56 13.67 -47.78
CA LEU A 39 -7.21 13.42 -46.38
C LEU A 39 -7.81 12.11 -45.86
N CYS A 40 -9.07 11.85 -46.20
CA CYS A 40 -9.78 10.63 -45.80
C CYS A 40 -9.49 9.42 -46.70
N LYS A 41 -8.64 9.55 -47.73
CA LYS A 41 -8.29 8.49 -48.69
C LYS A 41 -9.52 7.87 -49.40
N LEU A 42 -10.53 8.69 -49.70
CA LEU A 42 -11.75 8.28 -50.38
C LEU A 42 -11.88 8.98 -51.74
N THR A 43 -12.59 8.37 -52.68
CA THR A 43 -12.98 9.06 -53.91
C THR A 43 -13.98 10.18 -53.57
N LYS A 44 -13.99 11.26 -54.35
CA LYS A 44 -14.88 12.42 -54.10
C LYS A 44 -16.35 12.01 -53.98
N SER A 45 -16.80 11.08 -54.83
CA SER A 45 -18.17 10.56 -54.81
C SER A 45 -18.46 9.69 -53.59
N ALA A 46 -17.51 8.83 -53.18
CA ALA A 46 -17.66 8.01 -51.97
C ALA A 46 -17.71 8.89 -50.71
N TYR A 47 -16.83 9.89 -50.62
CA TYR A 47 -16.84 10.85 -49.51
C TYR A 47 -18.15 11.64 -49.46
N ALA A 48 -18.62 12.17 -50.60
CA ALA A 48 -19.88 12.90 -50.66
C ALA A 48 -21.07 12.04 -50.24
N THR A 49 -21.12 10.79 -50.71
CA THR A 49 -22.17 9.83 -50.34
C THR A 49 -22.14 9.52 -48.85
N ALA A 50 -20.96 9.26 -48.28
CA ALA A 50 -20.79 9.01 -46.86
C ALA A 50 -21.16 10.23 -46.00
N ALA A 51 -20.83 11.44 -46.45
CA ALA A 51 -21.19 12.66 -45.75
C ALA A 51 -22.72 12.88 -45.75
N VAL A 52 -23.38 12.70 -46.90
CA VAL A 52 -24.85 12.78 -46.98
C VAL A 52 -25.48 11.71 -46.09
N ALA A 53 -25.02 10.45 -46.19
CA ALA A 53 -25.49 9.35 -45.34
C ALA A 53 -25.36 9.70 -43.85
N TYR A 54 -24.19 10.21 -43.42
CA TYR A 54 -23.94 10.60 -42.05
C TYR A 54 -24.93 11.65 -41.52
N PHE A 55 -25.21 12.71 -42.30
CA PHE A 55 -26.18 13.72 -41.90
C PHE A 55 -27.62 13.17 -41.89
N THR A 56 -27.97 12.32 -42.86
CA THR A 56 -29.31 11.72 -42.93
C THR A 56 -29.56 10.71 -41.81
N GLU A 57 -28.59 9.84 -41.48
CA GLU A 57 -28.71 8.83 -40.42
C GLU A 57 -28.84 9.47 -39.04
N ARG A 58 -28.21 10.63 -38.85
CA ARG A 58 -28.26 11.38 -37.60
C ARG A 58 -29.38 12.42 -37.55
N GLY A 59 -30.15 12.60 -38.63
CA GLY A 59 -31.22 13.58 -38.72
C GLY A 59 -30.75 15.04 -38.53
N LEU A 60 -29.49 15.32 -38.87
CA LEU A 60 -28.86 16.62 -38.66
C LEU A 60 -29.13 17.54 -39.85
N ASN A 61 -29.52 18.79 -39.60
CA ASN A 61 -29.65 19.78 -40.67
C ASN A 61 -28.33 20.56 -40.82
N PRO A 62 -27.54 20.33 -41.89
CA PRO A 62 -26.22 20.96 -42.06
C PRO A 62 -26.29 22.48 -42.28
N VAL A 63 -27.48 23.03 -42.49
CA VAL A 63 -27.72 24.48 -42.69
C VAL A 63 -27.99 25.19 -41.37
N THR A 64 -28.72 24.56 -40.44
CA THR A 64 -29.16 25.20 -39.19
C THR A 64 -28.38 24.75 -37.95
N ASP A 65 -27.83 23.52 -37.95
CA ASP A 65 -27.30 22.90 -36.73
C ASP A 65 -25.77 23.00 -36.56
N ARG A 66 -25.07 23.81 -37.38
CA ARG A 66 -23.59 23.91 -37.33
C ARG A 66 -23.03 24.26 -35.95
N THR A 67 -23.73 25.08 -35.16
CA THR A 67 -23.33 25.47 -33.80
C THR A 67 -23.88 24.51 -32.73
N ARG A 68 -24.95 23.77 -33.04
CA ARG A 68 -25.66 22.91 -32.10
C ARG A 68 -24.87 21.66 -31.74
N GLU A 69 -24.14 21.06 -32.68
CA GLU A 69 -23.30 19.90 -32.40
C GLU A 69 -22.16 20.23 -31.43
N ALA A 70 -21.47 21.36 -31.63
CA ALA A 70 -20.42 21.80 -30.73
C ALA A 70 -20.96 22.04 -29.31
N ALA A 71 -22.14 22.66 -29.18
CA ALA A 71 -22.80 22.87 -27.89
C ALA A 71 -23.19 21.54 -27.20
N ILE A 72 -23.71 20.55 -27.95
CA ILE A 72 -24.05 19.23 -27.41
C ILE A 72 -22.80 18.46 -26.97
N ILE A 73 -21.72 18.56 -27.74
CA ILE A 73 -20.44 17.93 -27.41
C ILE A 73 -19.88 18.57 -26.13
N GLN A 74 -19.91 19.91 -26.04
CA GLN A 74 -19.44 20.63 -24.86
C GLN A 74 -20.25 20.26 -23.61
N ASP A 75 -21.58 20.26 -23.68
CA ASP A 75 -22.46 19.86 -22.56
C ASP A 75 -22.19 18.41 -22.10
N ARG A 76 -21.88 17.50 -23.02
CA ARG A 76 -21.48 16.13 -22.66
C ARG A 76 -20.09 16.06 -22.02
N ILE A 77 -19.17 16.91 -22.44
CA ILE A 77 -17.83 17.01 -21.83
C ILE A 77 -17.98 17.55 -20.41
N ASP A 78 -18.71 18.65 -20.23
CA ASP A 78 -18.91 19.30 -18.93
C ASP A 78 -19.57 18.34 -17.94
N LYS A 79 -20.64 17.64 -18.33
CA LYS A 79 -21.29 16.61 -17.48
C LYS A 79 -20.36 15.46 -17.09
N ARG A 80 -19.42 15.09 -17.98
CA ARG A 80 -18.43 14.06 -17.66
C ARG A 80 -17.35 14.60 -16.73
N SER A 81 -16.92 15.85 -16.92
CA SER A 81 -15.98 16.55 -16.05
C SER A 81 -16.54 16.66 -14.64
N ASP A 82 -17.78 17.12 -14.47
CA ASP A 82 -18.44 17.21 -13.15
C ASP A 82 -18.47 15.86 -12.44
N ARG A 83 -18.79 14.79 -13.18
CA ARG A 83 -18.79 13.43 -12.64
C ARG A 83 -17.39 12.98 -12.23
N LEU A 84 -16.37 13.33 -13.01
CA LEU A 84 -14.97 13.02 -12.66
C LEU A 84 -14.53 13.76 -11.41
N GLU A 85 -14.90 15.03 -11.26
CA GLU A 85 -14.59 15.81 -10.05
C GLU A 85 -15.25 15.22 -8.80
N LEU A 86 -16.52 14.82 -8.89
CA LEU A 86 -17.21 14.14 -7.79
C LEU A 86 -16.51 12.83 -7.39
N LEU A 87 -16.09 12.04 -8.38
CA LEU A 87 -15.35 10.79 -8.13
C LEU A 87 -13.97 11.05 -7.53
N LEU A 88 -13.25 12.06 -8.02
CA LEU A 88 -11.94 12.44 -7.50
C LEU A 88 -12.04 12.90 -6.05
N ASN A 89 -13.03 13.73 -5.73
CA ASN A 89 -13.28 14.19 -4.37
C ASN A 89 -13.66 13.04 -3.43
N ALA A 90 -14.52 12.12 -3.88
CA ALA A 90 -14.87 10.93 -3.10
C ALA A 90 -13.66 10.02 -2.85
N LEU A 91 -12.79 9.85 -3.86
CA LEU A 91 -11.56 9.08 -3.72
C LEU A 91 -10.56 9.77 -2.78
N GLY A 92 -10.42 11.09 -2.88
CA GLY A 92 -9.59 11.89 -1.98
C GLY A 92 -10.01 11.73 -0.52
N GLN A 93 -11.31 11.91 -0.23
CA GLN A 93 -11.85 11.71 1.12
C GLN A 93 -11.66 10.28 1.64
N ARG A 94 -11.79 9.27 0.76
CA ARG A 94 -11.55 7.86 1.14
C ARG A 94 -10.08 7.62 1.47
N LEU A 95 -9.16 8.18 0.67
CA LEU A 95 -7.72 8.05 0.88
C LEU A 95 -7.31 8.72 2.19
N GLU A 96 -7.81 9.93 2.46
CA GLU A 96 -7.55 10.64 3.71
C GLU A 96 -8.03 9.84 4.92
N LYS A 97 -9.25 9.28 4.88
CA LYS A 97 -9.76 8.40 5.94
C LYS A 97 -8.92 7.14 6.13
N GLN A 98 -8.44 6.54 5.05
CA GLN A 98 -7.56 5.37 5.15
C GLN A 98 -6.21 5.74 5.77
N GLN A 99 -5.67 6.90 5.42
CA GLN A 99 -4.42 7.40 5.97
C GLN A 99 -4.54 7.68 7.47
N THR A 100 -5.61 8.34 7.92
CA THR A 100 -5.82 8.59 9.35
C THR A 100 -6.01 7.29 10.12
N LEU A 101 -6.81 6.35 9.62
CA LEU A 101 -6.99 5.03 10.24
C LEU A 101 -5.69 4.24 10.37
N LEU A 102 -4.82 4.29 9.35
CA LEU A 102 -3.51 3.63 9.42
C LEU A 102 -2.61 4.30 10.45
N ASN A 103 -2.56 5.63 10.48
CA ASN A 103 -1.77 6.37 11.45
C ASN A 103 -2.22 6.10 12.89
N ASP A 104 -3.53 6.08 13.14
CA ASP A 104 -4.08 5.79 14.46
C ASP A 104 -3.76 4.37 14.91
N ARG A 105 -3.84 3.40 13.99
CA ARG A 105 -3.47 2.00 14.27
C ARG A 105 -1.98 1.85 14.57
N LEU A 106 -1.12 2.50 13.79
CA LEU A 106 0.33 2.47 14.02
C LEU A 106 0.68 3.12 15.36
N LEU A 107 0.07 4.26 15.69
CA LEU A 107 0.27 4.92 16.97
C LEU A 107 -0.21 4.04 18.14
N GLY A 108 -1.36 3.38 18.00
CA GLY A 108 -1.85 2.43 19.00
C GLY A 108 -0.92 1.24 19.18
N LEU A 109 -0.38 0.67 18.09
CA LEU A 109 0.59 -0.42 18.15
C LEU A 109 1.87 0.01 18.88
N LEU A 110 2.41 1.18 18.55
CA LEU A 110 3.62 1.71 19.18
C LEU A 110 3.41 1.94 20.68
N LYS A 111 2.29 2.54 21.09
CA LYS A 111 1.96 2.73 22.51
C LYS A 111 1.82 1.41 23.26
N ASN A 112 1.22 0.40 22.63
CA ASN A 112 1.10 -0.92 23.24
C ASN A 112 2.45 -1.61 23.40
N GLN A 113 3.34 -1.50 22.39
CA GLN A 113 4.70 -2.02 22.49
C GLN A 113 5.52 -1.30 23.56
N GLU A 114 5.43 0.02 23.61
CA GLU A 114 6.08 0.86 24.61
C GLU A 114 5.63 0.46 26.02
N SER A 115 4.31 0.37 26.25
CA SER A 115 3.77 -0.07 27.54
C SER A 115 4.24 -1.46 27.93
N ALA A 116 4.26 -2.42 26.99
CA ALA A 116 4.70 -3.78 27.26
C ALA A 116 6.19 -3.84 27.63
N LEU A 117 7.03 -3.07 26.96
CA LEU A 117 8.45 -2.97 27.26
C LEU A 117 8.70 -2.33 28.63
N PHE A 118 7.97 -1.26 28.96
CA PHE A 118 8.08 -0.65 30.29
C PHE A 118 7.65 -1.60 31.39
N SER A 119 6.50 -2.29 31.23
CA SER A 119 6.08 -3.30 32.20
C SER A 119 7.11 -4.40 32.38
N TYR A 120 7.71 -4.89 31.29
CA TYR A 120 8.77 -5.90 31.36
C TYR A 120 10.01 -5.40 32.09
N LEU A 121 10.45 -4.17 31.82
CA LEU A 121 11.61 -3.58 32.49
C LEU A 121 11.34 -3.34 33.98
N THR A 122 10.16 -2.85 34.34
CA THR A 122 9.74 -2.69 35.73
C THR A 122 9.67 -4.03 36.44
N GLU A 123 9.14 -5.07 35.79
CA GLU A 123 9.11 -6.43 36.34
C GLU A 123 10.52 -7.00 36.54
N GLN A 124 11.46 -6.75 35.62
CA GLN A 124 12.86 -7.12 35.80
C GLN A 124 13.54 -6.35 36.94
N GLU A 125 13.23 -5.06 37.06
CA GLU A 125 13.73 -4.22 38.16
C GLU A 125 13.29 -4.77 39.51
N GLU A 126 12.00 -5.09 39.65
CA GLU A 126 11.44 -5.59 40.89
C GLU A 126 11.88 -7.02 41.22
N ASN A 127 11.89 -7.93 40.24
CA ASN A 127 12.12 -9.35 40.47
C ASN A 127 13.58 -9.79 40.40
N VAL A 128 14.44 -9.04 39.71
CA VAL A 128 15.83 -9.44 39.48
C VAL A 128 16.79 -8.43 40.09
N TYR A 129 16.68 -7.16 39.72
CA TYR A 129 17.68 -6.17 40.11
C TYR A 129 17.55 -5.76 41.59
N ALA A 130 16.34 -5.48 42.07
CA ALA A 130 16.10 -5.12 43.47
C ALA A 130 16.57 -6.20 44.47
N PRO A 131 16.21 -7.49 44.33
CA PRO A 131 16.68 -8.51 45.26
C PRO A 131 18.18 -8.74 45.18
N LEU A 132 18.78 -8.63 43.99
CA LEU A 132 20.22 -8.79 43.81
C LEU A 132 21.01 -7.64 44.48
N ILE A 133 20.52 -6.40 44.34
CA ILE A 133 21.09 -5.25 45.05
C ILE A 133 20.93 -5.43 46.57
N HIS A 134 19.75 -5.87 47.01
CA HIS A 134 19.49 -6.11 48.42
C HIS A 134 20.41 -7.20 49.01
N GLU A 135 20.59 -8.33 48.31
CA GLU A 135 21.51 -9.39 48.72
C GLU A 135 22.98 -8.93 48.71
N LEU A 136 23.38 -8.15 47.72
CA LEU A 136 24.75 -7.59 47.66
C LEU A 136 25.03 -6.67 48.85
N LEU A 137 24.06 -5.81 49.20
CA LEU A 137 24.18 -4.93 50.36
C LEU A 137 24.23 -5.74 51.66
N LEU A 138 23.35 -6.72 51.84
CA LEU A 138 23.37 -7.63 52.98
C LEU A 138 24.71 -8.34 53.12
N ALA A 139 25.18 -9.00 52.06
CA ALA A 139 26.47 -9.70 52.06
C ALA A 139 27.65 -8.76 52.37
N GLY A 140 27.59 -7.52 51.87
CA GLY A 140 28.58 -6.48 52.21
C GLY A 140 28.57 -6.13 53.70
N THR A 141 27.39 -5.95 54.30
CA THR A 141 27.26 -5.67 55.74
C THR A 141 27.70 -6.84 56.61
N GLU A 142 27.32 -8.07 56.26
CA GLU A 142 27.72 -9.29 56.96
C GLU A 142 29.24 -9.48 56.93
N ALA A 143 29.87 -9.27 55.78
CA ALA A 143 31.32 -9.35 55.64
C ALA A 143 32.05 -8.32 56.51
N LEU A 144 31.54 -7.08 56.59
CA LEU A 144 32.10 -6.04 57.46
C LEU A 144 31.99 -6.42 58.94
N ILE A 145 30.81 -6.91 59.37
CA ILE A 145 30.59 -7.38 60.74
C ILE A 145 31.53 -8.55 61.06
N ALA A 146 31.63 -9.55 60.18
CA ALA A 146 32.50 -10.71 60.35
C ALA A 146 33.97 -10.29 60.48
N ARG A 147 34.44 -9.36 59.64
CA ARG A 147 35.80 -8.82 59.72
C ARG A 147 36.04 -8.11 61.06
N LYS A 148 35.10 -7.28 61.52
CA LYS A 148 35.20 -6.57 62.81
C LYS A 148 35.15 -7.50 64.02
N LEU A 149 34.31 -8.54 63.98
CA LEU A 149 34.28 -9.57 65.02
C LEU A 149 35.58 -10.37 65.04
N THR A 150 36.08 -10.79 63.88
CA THR A 150 37.36 -11.52 63.77
C THR A 150 38.52 -10.67 64.29
N GLU A 151 38.57 -9.39 63.92
CA GLU A 151 39.56 -8.41 64.41
C GLU A 151 39.53 -8.34 65.94
N ARG A 152 38.34 -8.20 66.53
CA ARG A 152 38.20 -8.09 67.99
C ARG A 152 38.56 -9.38 68.73
N ILE A 153 38.09 -10.54 68.24
CA ILE A 153 38.43 -11.85 68.82
C ILE A 153 39.94 -12.08 68.76
N TYR A 154 40.57 -11.76 67.63
CA TYR A 154 42.02 -11.89 67.46
C TYR A 154 42.79 -10.97 68.42
N LEU A 155 42.39 -9.71 68.54
CA LEU A 155 43.01 -8.77 69.49
C LEU A 155 42.86 -9.23 70.96
N GLU A 156 41.70 -9.80 71.33
CA GLU A 156 41.49 -10.36 72.68
C GLU A 156 42.32 -11.62 72.93
N LEU A 157 42.43 -12.53 71.95
CA LEU A 157 43.19 -13.78 72.08
C LEU A 157 44.70 -13.53 72.19
N THR A 158 45.21 -12.57 71.40
CA THR A 158 46.66 -12.38 71.25
C THR A 158 47.24 -11.43 72.31
N ARG A 159 46.41 -10.67 73.04
CA ARG A 159 46.83 -9.65 74.06
C ARG A 159 47.97 -8.72 73.63
N GLN A 160 48.24 -8.60 72.32
CA GLN A 160 49.37 -7.91 71.75
C GLN A 160 48.91 -7.15 70.51
N GLY A 161 49.26 -5.87 70.44
CA GLY A 161 48.96 -4.99 69.31
C GLY A 161 49.76 -5.38 68.07
N LEU A 162 49.19 -6.25 67.23
CA LEU A 162 49.75 -6.65 65.94
C LEU A 162 48.81 -6.29 64.80
N THR A 163 49.41 -5.92 63.67
CA THR A 163 48.85 -5.11 62.60
C THR A 163 48.01 -5.89 61.57
N LEU A 164 46.97 -5.21 61.09
CA LEU A 164 45.76 -5.68 60.36
C LEU A 164 45.92 -6.57 59.12
N ASN A 165 47.10 -6.66 58.50
CA ASN A 165 47.19 -6.98 57.06
C ASN A 165 47.20 -8.48 56.71
N SER A 166 47.53 -9.38 57.64
CA SER A 166 47.66 -10.83 57.34
C SER A 166 46.35 -11.63 57.49
N VAL A 167 45.42 -11.16 58.32
CA VAL A 167 44.14 -11.85 58.55
C VAL A 167 43.11 -11.57 57.45
N THR A 168 43.21 -10.42 56.80
CA THR A 168 42.24 -9.96 55.79
C THR A 168 42.39 -10.67 54.45
N ALA A 169 43.62 -11.03 54.05
CA ALA A 169 43.89 -11.67 52.77
C ALA A 169 43.22 -13.06 52.64
N ASN A 170 43.25 -13.86 53.72
CA ASN A 170 42.65 -15.21 53.71
C ASN A 170 41.11 -15.17 53.73
N GLN A 171 40.51 -14.11 54.28
CA GLN A 171 39.05 -13.94 54.29
C GLN A 171 38.52 -13.45 52.93
N ASP A 172 39.30 -12.64 52.22
CA ASP A 172 38.92 -12.12 50.90
C ASP A 172 38.84 -13.25 49.84
N GLU A 173 39.76 -14.23 49.85
CA GLU A 173 39.70 -15.40 48.94
C GLU A 173 38.46 -16.28 49.16
N VAL A 174 38.11 -16.56 50.42
CA VAL A 174 36.92 -17.37 50.74
C VAL A 174 35.64 -16.64 50.35
N ARG A 175 35.61 -15.31 50.50
CA ARG A 175 34.49 -14.48 50.06
C ARG A 175 34.33 -14.51 48.54
N ASP A 176 35.41 -14.31 47.80
CA ASP A 176 35.36 -14.23 46.35
C ASP A 176 34.94 -15.56 45.71
N THR A 177 35.33 -16.70 46.31
CA THR A 177 34.86 -18.03 45.88
C THR A 177 33.38 -18.28 46.20
N MET A 178 32.85 -17.78 47.32
CA MET A 178 31.42 -17.87 47.63
C MET A 178 30.57 -16.95 46.74
N VAL A 179 31.04 -15.73 46.48
CA VAL A 179 30.37 -14.78 45.58
C VAL A 179 30.36 -15.31 44.15
N ALA A 180 31.45 -15.91 43.67
CA ALA A 180 31.51 -16.55 42.36
C ALA A 180 30.49 -17.69 42.22
N LYS A 181 30.38 -18.57 43.23
CA LYS A 181 29.38 -19.66 43.25
C LYS A 181 27.94 -19.15 43.27
N LYS A 182 27.65 -18.11 44.05
CA LYS A 182 26.30 -17.49 44.07
C LYS A 182 25.95 -16.84 42.74
N LYS A 183 26.88 -16.10 42.11
CA LYS A 183 26.67 -15.51 40.77
C LYS A 183 26.33 -16.56 39.71
N GLN A 184 26.95 -17.74 39.76
CA GLN A 184 26.71 -18.83 38.83
C GLN A 184 25.30 -19.45 38.97
N ASN A 185 24.72 -19.40 40.17
CA ASN A 185 23.36 -19.86 40.45
C ASN A 185 22.30 -18.77 40.22
N PHE A 186 22.70 -17.50 40.22
CA PHE A 186 21.80 -16.34 40.08
C PHE A 186 21.61 -15.85 38.65
N VAL A 187 22.36 -16.35 37.66
CA VAL A 187 22.00 -16.13 36.26
C VAL A 187 20.72 -16.93 36.02
N PRO A 188 19.53 -16.30 35.98
CA PRO A 188 18.35 -17.03 35.58
C PRO A 188 18.66 -17.46 34.14
N ILE A 189 18.46 -18.73 33.83
CA ILE A 189 18.23 -19.15 32.46
C ILE A 189 17.13 -18.22 31.99
N LEU A 190 17.49 -17.20 31.18
CA LEU A 190 16.56 -16.24 30.61
C LEU A 190 15.41 -17.10 30.09
N PRO A 191 14.20 -16.99 30.65
CA PRO A 191 13.09 -17.74 30.11
C PRO A 191 13.05 -17.35 28.64
N ASN A 192 13.32 -18.35 27.79
CA ASN A 192 13.31 -18.22 26.34
C ASN A 192 12.21 -17.24 26.02
N SER A 193 12.60 -16.07 25.50
CA SER A 193 11.75 -15.06 24.91
C SER A 193 10.43 -15.70 24.60
N LYS A 194 9.43 -15.50 25.48
CA LYS A 194 8.05 -15.66 25.05
C LYS A 194 7.98 -14.61 23.97
N GLN A 195 8.21 -15.09 22.74
CA GLN A 195 7.97 -14.33 21.54
C GLN A 195 6.70 -13.59 21.84
N VAL A 196 6.75 -12.28 21.69
CA VAL A 196 5.56 -11.47 21.56
C VAL A 196 4.79 -12.15 20.45
N THR A 197 3.91 -13.09 20.80
CA THR A 197 2.87 -13.58 19.94
C THR A 197 2.08 -12.33 19.70
N SER A 198 2.41 -11.70 18.57
CA SER A 198 1.47 -10.94 17.78
C SER A 198 0.25 -11.83 17.63
N THR A 199 -0.62 -11.83 18.64
CA THR A 199 -2.03 -12.07 18.42
C THR A 199 -2.46 -10.87 17.62
N ALA A 200 -2.29 -11.01 16.31
CA ALA A 200 -3.13 -10.39 15.33
C ALA A 200 -4.58 -10.73 15.72
N ASN A 201 -5.14 -9.95 16.63
CA ASN A 201 -6.57 -9.69 16.64
C ASN A 201 -6.82 -8.87 15.37
N ALA A 202 -6.86 -9.59 14.25
CA ALA A 202 -7.59 -9.15 13.09
C ALA A 202 -9.05 -9.01 13.56
N PRO A 203 -9.65 -7.81 13.53
CA PRO A 203 -11.10 -7.76 13.50
C PRO A 203 -11.51 -8.37 12.14
N ALA A 204 -11.93 -9.63 12.17
CA ALA A 204 -12.86 -10.14 11.18
C ALA A 204 -14.12 -9.28 11.30
N ASN A 205 -14.29 -8.32 10.39
CA ASN A 205 -15.57 -8.03 9.78
C ASN A 205 -15.43 -7.07 8.58
N GLU A 206 -15.85 -7.62 7.44
CA GLU A 206 -16.55 -6.95 6.34
C GLU A 206 -15.75 -6.01 5.43
N LEU A 207 -15.14 -6.65 4.43
CA LEU A 207 -14.93 -6.07 3.12
C LEU A 207 -16.31 -5.89 2.44
N PRO A 208 -16.80 -4.68 2.13
CA PRO A 208 -17.98 -4.56 1.28
C PRO A 208 -17.60 -5.00 -0.14
N THR A 209 -18.18 -6.12 -0.57
CA THR A 209 -18.13 -6.61 -1.95
C THR A 209 -18.81 -5.59 -2.86
N PRO A 210 -18.17 -5.09 -3.93
CA PRO A 210 -18.90 -4.33 -4.93
C PRO A 210 -19.83 -5.28 -5.69
N THR A 211 -21.12 -5.25 -5.36
CA THR A 211 -22.17 -5.87 -6.18
C THR A 211 -22.28 -5.07 -7.47
N ILE A 212 -21.71 -5.61 -8.55
CA ILE A 212 -21.92 -5.11 -9.91
C ILE A 212 -23.35 -5.52 -10.29
N ALA A 213 -24.28 -4.56 -10.23
CA ALA A 213 -25.59 -4.71 -10.81
C ALA A 213 -25.44 -4.76 -12.34
N GLY A 214 -25.55 -5.95 -12.93
CA GLY A 214 -25.75 -6.13 -14.36
C GLY A 214 -27.12 -5.58 -14.81
N PRO A 215 -27.26 -5.17 -16.06
CA PRO A 215 -28.47 -4.55 -16.58
C PRO A 215 -29.62 -5.57 -16.59
N LYS A 216 -30.78 -5.15 -16.09
CA LYS A 216 -32.03 -5.89 -16.34
C LYS A 216 -32.51 -5.54 -17.74
N ASP A 217 -32.30 -6.47 -18.67
CA ASP A 217 -33.02 -6.49 -19.92
C ASP A 217 -34.52 -6.58 -19.63
N THR A 218 -35.26 -5.60 -20.13
CA THR A 218 -36.72 -5.61 -20.20
C THR A 218 -37.07 -5.88 -21.66
N TYR A 219 -37.66 -7.06 -21.89
CA TYR A 219 -38.53 -7.33 -23.05
C TYR A 219 -39.93 -6.79 -22.75
#